data_AF-A0A9D5W6M8-F1
#
_entry.id   AF-A0A9D5W6M8-F1
#
_cell.length_a   1.000
_cell.length_b   1.000
_cell.length_c   1.000
_cell.angle_alpha   90.00
_cell.angle_beta   90.00
_cell.angle_gamma   90.00
#
_symmetry.space_group_name_H-M   'P 1'
#
loop_
_entity.id
_entity.type
_entity.pdbx_description
1 polymer ?
#
loop_
_entity_poly.entity_id
_entity_poly.type
_entity_poly.pdbx_seq_one_letter_code
_entity_poly.pdbx_strand_id
1 'polypeptide(L)'
;MLQVNEDDIDTVTAAFAAILKGKKPETIVLPDNYPDNEIRQMADYINRFIDEYNEATNMAYHLASGEINFEPHMGKTLIAQSLKGLQASLKHLTWTTKQIANGDFDHKVDFMGEFSEAFNSMAEQLDSAFKERMHTMEKLQSQVIELARAQRAMLNIMEDFKEAKKEADTKLRPLQNSQNGGKVFPN
;
A
#
# COMPACT_ATOMS: atom_id res chain seq x y z
N MET A 1 45.29 44.95 -11.67
CA MET A 1 45.43 44.08 -10.48
C MET A 1 44.09 44.06 -9.80
N LEU A 2 43.51 42.88 -9.60
CA LEU A 2 42.33 42.71 -8.74
C LEU A 2 42.72 43.13 -7.32
N GLN A 3 42.02 44.12 -6.75
CA GLN A 3 42.10 44.39 -5.32
C GLN A 3 41.10 43.45 -4.64
N VAL A 4 41.62 42.50 -3.87
CA VAL A 4 40.83 41.54 -3.09
C VAL A 4 40.97 41.92 -1.62
N ASN A 5 39.85 42.15 -0.93
CA ASN A 5 39.86 42.35 0.52
C ASN A 5 39.91 40.99 1.23
N GLU A 6 40.64 40.89 2.33
CA GLU A 6 40.73 39.68 3.15
C GLU A 6 39.35 39.30 3.71
N ASP A 7 38.55 40.30 4.10
CA ASP A 7 37.18 40.12 4.60
C ASP A 7 36.26 39.41 3.58
N ASP A 8 36.46 39.66 2.28
CA ASP A 8 35.66 39.03 1.22
C ASP A 8 35.97 37.52 1.15
N ILE A 9 37.24 37.14 1.31
CA ILE A 9 37.69 35.74 1.32
C ILE A 9 37.21 35.03 2.58
N ASP A 10 37.24 35.71 3.73
CA ASP A 10 36.76 35.17 5.00
C ASP A 10 35.26 34.85 4.94
N THR A 11 34.47 35.73 4.32
CA THR A 11 33.03 35.52 4.16
C THR A 11 32.73 34.29 3.29
N VAL A 12 33.45 34.13 2.18
CA VAL A 12 33.36 32.92 1.33
C VAL A 12 33.74 31.68 2.13
N THR A 13 34.86 31.72 2.85
CA THR A 13 35.36 30.58 3.63
C THR A 13 34.38 30.20 4.74
N ALA A 14 33.77 31.19 5.41
CA ALA A 14 32.77 30.98 6.44
C ALA A 14 31.51 30.29 5.89
N ALA A 15 31.03 30.68 4.70
CA ALA A 15 29.89 30.03 4.05
C ALA A 15 30.15 28.53 3.79
N PHE A 16 31.29 28.19 3.20
CA PHE A 16 31.65 26.77 2.99
C PHE A 16 31.92 26.03 4.30
N ALA A 17 32.52 26.69 5.30
CA ALA A 17 32.72 26.10 6.62
C ALA A 17 31.38 25.78 7.32
N ALA A 18 30.33 26.58 7.09
CA ALA A 18 28.99 26.30 7.57
C ALA A 18 28.42 25.02 6.93
N ILE A 19 28.51 24.91 5.60
CA ILE A 19 28.09 23.73 4.83
C ILE A 19 28.78 22.46 5.36
N LEU A 20 30.10 22.50 5.51
CA LEU A 20 30.89 21.35 5.97
C LEU A 20 30.57 20.95 7.42
N LYS A 21 30.03 21.87 8.22
CA LYS A 21 29.55 21.61 9.58
C LYS A 21 28.07 21.22 9.63
N GLY A 22 27.43 21.00 8.48
CA GLY A 22 26.01 20.65 8.38
C GLY A 22 25.07 21.81 8.77
N LYS A 23 25.56 23.05 8.75
CA LYS A 23 24.75 24.25 8.99
C LYS A 23 24.28 24.83 7.67
N LYS A 24 23.14 25.52 7.70
CA LYS A 24 22.64 26.28 6.56
C LYS A 24 23.54 27.51 6.34
N PRO A 25 24.25 27.63 5.21
CA PRO A 25 25.01 28.85 4.90
C PRO A 25 24.08 30.03 4.65
N GLU A 26 24.54 31.22 5.03
CA GLU A 26 23.94 32.51 4.67
C GLU A 26 24.58 33.03 3.38
N THR A 27 23.84 33.82 2.61
CA THR A 27 24.35 34.46 1.41
C THR A 27 25.38 35.53 1.75
N ILE A 28 26.38 35.65 0.88
CA ILE A 28 27.41 36.68 0.91
C ILE A 28 26.78 38.01 0.52
N VAL A 29 26.80 38.98 1.44
CA VAL A 29 26.31 40.33 1.19
C VAL A 29 27.49 41.26 0.96
N LEU A 30 27.62 41.77 -0.25
CA LEU A 30 28.58 42.83 -0.57
C LEU A 30 27.95 44.21 -0.39
N PRO A 31 28.72 45.25 -0.02
CA PRO A 31 28.24 46.63 0.03
C PRO A 31 27.59 47.09 -1.30
N ASP A 32 26.56 47.94 -1.22
CA ASP A 32 25.85 48.41 -2.43
C ASP A 32 26.78 49.10 -3.44
N ASN A 33 27.79 49.81 -2.94
CA ASN A 33 28.80 50.53 -3.72
C ASN A 33 30.00 49.66 -4.14
N TYR A 34 29.96 48.34 -3.92
CA TYR A 34 31.08 47.45 -4.26
C TYR A 34 31.32 47.47 -5.79
N PRO A 35 32.57 47.56 -6.27
CA PRO A 35 32.86 47.61 -7.70
C PRO A 35 32.28 46.41 -8.45
N ASP A 36 31.85 46.63 -9.70
CA ASP A 36 31.48 45.54 -10.60
C ASP A 36 32.75 44.87 -11.13
N ASN A 37 33.18 43.81 -10.44
CA ASN A 37 34.42 43.09 -10.71
C ASN A 37 34.24 41.58 -10.51
N GLU A 38 35.34 40.83 -10.67
CA GLU A 38 35.34 39.38 -10.55
C GLU A 38 34.97 38.89 -9.13
N ILE A 39 35.18 39.71 -8.08
CA ILE A 39 34.76 39.37 -6.71
C ILE A 39 33.24 39.48 -6.56
N ARG A 40 32.62 40.54 -7.10
CA ARG A 40 31.15 40.64 -7.15
C ARG A 40 30.54 39.47 -7.92
N GLN A 41 31.10 39.15 -9.08
CA GLN A 41 30.66 38.01 -9.88
C GLN A 41 30.84 36.67 -9.14
N MET A 42 31.95 36.48 -8.44
CA MET A 42 32.19 35.30 -7.61
C MET A 42 31.16 35.19 -6.48
N ALA A 43 30.90 36.28 -5.76
CA ALA A 43 29.89 36.31 -4.70
C ALA A 43 28.50 35.97 -5.23
N ASP A 44 28.11 36.48 -6.40
CA ASP A 44 26.84 36.15 -7.06
C ASP A 44 26.74 34.65 -7.39
N TYR A 45 27.81 34.04 -7.93
CA TYR A 45 27.82 32.60 -8.19
C TYR A 45 27.76 31.77 -6.90
N ILE A 46 28.44 32.20 -5.84
CA ILE A 46 28.40 31.53 -4.54
C ILE A 46 27.00 31.65 -3.93
N ASN A 47 26.36 32.81 -4.01
CA ASN A 47 24.99 32.99 -3.53
C ASN A 47 24.00 32.10 -4.27
N ARG A 48 24.12 32.01 -5.60
CA ARG A 48 23.32 31.07 -6.39
C ARG A 48 23.55 29.62 -5.97
N PHE A 49 24.79 29.23 -5.71
CA PHE A 49 25.11 27.90 -5.20
C PHE A 49 24.51 27.66 -3.81
N ILE A 50 24.61 28.64 -2.90
CA ILE A 50 24.05 28.59 -1.55
C ILE A 50 22.53 28.39 -1.61
N ASP A 51 21.84 29.13 -2.47
CA ASP A 51 20.39 28.98 -2.66
C ASP A 51 20.05 27.58 -3.18
N GLU A 52 20.73 27.10 -4.22
CA GLU A 52 20.51 25.76 -4.79
C GLU A 52 20.83 24.64 -3.78
N TYR A 53 21.88 24.80 -2.97
CA TYR A 53 22.25 23.86 -1.90
C TYR A 53 21.20 23.83 -0.78
N ASN A 54 20.75 25.00 -0.36
CA ASN A 54 19.74 25.14 0.69
C ASN A 54 18.41 24.52 0.28
N GLU A 55 17.96 24.76 -0.96
CA GLU A 55 16.75 24.15 -1.51
C GLU A 55 16.88 22.62 -1.63
N ALA A 56 18.01 22.12 -2.14
CA ALA A 56 18.25 20.68 -2.22
C ALA A 56 18.26 20.01 -0.83
N THR A 57 18.84 20.68 0.17
CA THR A 57 18.87 20.19 1.56
C THR A 57 17.47 20.15 2.18
N ASN A 58 16.67 21.21 2.00
CA ASN A 58 15.27 21.23 2.43
C ASN A 58 14.47 20.10 1.78
N MET A 59 14.66 19.90 0.48
CA MET A 59 13.97 18.84 -0.25
C MET A 59 14.36 17.45 0.26
N ALA A 60 15.66 17.20 0.45
CA ALA A 60 16.14 15.95 1.02
C ALA A 60 15.52 15.71 2.40
N TYR A 61 15.40 16.75 3.23
CA TYR A 61 14.74 16.67 4.54
C TYR A 61 13.25 16.30 4.43
N HIS A 62 12.48 16.99 3.57
CA HIS A 62 11.06 16.66 3.35
C HIS A 62 10.89 15.21 2.90
N LEU A 63 11.66 14.77 1.89
CA LEU A 63 11.60 13.39 1.40
C LEU A 63 11.96 12.38 2.50
N ALA A 64 13.01 12.65 3.29
CA ALA A 64 13.42 11.77 4.39
C ALA A 64 12.36 11.70 5.51
N SER A 65 11.61 12.78 5.74
CA SER A 65 10.49 12.81 6.69
C SER A 65 9.20 12.16 6.16
N GLY A 66 9.18 11.71 4.89
CA GLY A 66 8.00 11.13 4.24
C GLY A 66 7.02 12.17 3.69
N GLU A 67 7.34 13.46 3.80
CA GLU A 67 6.58 14.55 3.21
C GLU A 67 6.84 14.59 1.71
N ILE A 68 5.95 13.99 0.92
CA ILE A 68 6.11 13.92 -0.54
C ILE A 68 5.22 14.93 -1.28
N ASN A 69 4.26 15.58 -0.62
CA ASN A 69 3.27 16.47 -1.23
C ASN A 69 3.62 17.96 -1.06
N PHE A 70 4.86 18.34 -1.37
CA PHE A 70 5.28 19.74 -1.43
C PHE A 70 5.55 20.16 -2.89
N GLU A 71 5.44 21.45 -3.17
CA GLU A 71 5.86 22.05 -4.43
C GLU A 71 7.35 22.38 -4.34
N PRO A 72 8.21 21.79 -5.18
CA PRO A 72 9.61 22.11 -5.11
C PRO A 72 9.94 23.40 -5.87
N HIS A 73 10.66 24.31 -5.22
CA HIS A 73 11.27 25.47 -5.88
C HIS A 73 12.60 25.04 -6.52
N MET A 74 12.57 24.71 -7.82
CA MET A 74 13.68 23.98 -8.46
C MET A 74 14.62 24.87 -9.26
N GLY A 75 15.91 24.80 -8.93
CA GLY A 75 17.02 25.14 -9.81
C GLY A 75 17.25 24.09 -10.91
N LYS A 76 18.22 24.36 -11.81
CA LYS A 76 18.56 23.46 -12.94
C LYS A 76 19.65 22.44 -12.60
N THR A 77 20.06 22.35 -11.33
CA THR A 77 21.13 21.44 -10.92
C THR A 77 20.71 19.98 -11.03
N LEU A 78 21.68 19.11 -11.31
CA LEU A 78 21.44 17.68 -11.41
C LEU A 78 20.87 17.11 -10.11
N ILE A 79 21.34 17.58 -8.95
CA ILE A 79 20.85 17.14 -7.63
C ILE A 79 19.37 17.49 -7.47
N ALA A 80 18.97 18.72 -7.81
CA ALA A 80 17.57 19.14 -7.76
C ALA A 80 16.68 18.27 -8.66
N GLN A 81 17.12 17.99 -9.90
CA GLN A 81 16.38 17.11 -10.81
C GLN A 81 16.30 15.67 -10.30
N SER A 82 17.37 15.14 -9.69
CA SER A 82 17.37 13.80 -9.08
C SER A 82 16.41 13.69 -7.91
N LEU A 83 16.39 14.69 -7.01
CA LEU A 83 15.45 14.72 -5.88
C LEU A 83 14.00 14.88 -6.37
N LYS A 84 13.76 15.62 -7.45
CA LYS A 84 12.46 15.67 -8.13
C LYS A 84 12.02 14.30 -8.63
N GLY A 85 12.92 13.58 -9.29
CA GLY A 85 12.68 12.21 -9.74
C GLY A 85 12.33 11.31 -8.57
N LEU A 86 13.10 11.38 -7.48
CA LEU A 86 12.82 10.61 -6.26
C LEU A 86 11.44 10.94 -5.66
N GLN A 87 11.07 12.22 -5.58
CA GLN A 87 9.74 12.64 -5.13
C GLN A 87 8.62 12.04 -5.99
N ALA A 88 8.78 12.07 -7.33
CA ALA A 88 7.81 11.51 -8.25
C ALA A 88 7.67 9.98 -8.08
N SER A 89 8.80 9.28 -7.97
CA SER A 89 8.84 7.85 -7.67
C SER A 89 8.12 7.51 -6.36
N LEU A 90 8.37 8.26 -5.28
CA LEU A 90 7.71 8.04 -3.99
C LEU A 90 6.20 8.31 -4.05
N LYS A 91 5.76 9.33 -4.80
CA LYS A 91 4.32 9.59 -5.04
C LYS A 91 3.67 8.43 -5.77
N HIS A 92 4.28 7.96 -6.86
CA HIS A 92 3.75 6.84 -7.62
C HIS A 92 3.72 5.57 -6.77
N LEU A 93 4.80 5.27 -6.03
CA LEU A 93 4.84 4.12 -5.14
C LEU A 93 3.74 4.17 -4.08
N THR A 94 3.52 5.35 -3.48
CA THR A 94 2.44 5.57 -2.51
C THR A 94 1.07 5.32 -3.13
N TRP A 95 0.85 5.78 -4.36
CA TRP A 95 -0.40 5.56 -5.08
C TRP A 95 -0.59 4.08 -5.43
N THR A 96 0.42 3.42 -6.00
CA THR A 96 0.39 1.99 -6.34
C THR A 96 0.11 1.12 -5.12
N THR A 97 0.77 1.42 -4.00
CA THR A 97 0.54 0.71 -2.72
C THR A 97 -0.91 0.85 -2.25
N LYS A 98 -1.53 2.02 -2.44
CA LYS A 98 -2.96 2.22 -2.12
C LYS A 98 -3.88 1.41 -3.03
N GLN A 99 -3.57 1.29 -4.32
CA GLN A 99 -4.37 0.45 -5.23
C GLN A 99 -4.29 -1.03 -4.84
N ILE A 100 -3.08 -1.53 -4.57
CA ILE A 100 -2.86 -2.90 -4.08
C ILE A 100 -3.60 -3.15 -2.76
N ALA A 101 -3.56 -2.19 -1.83
CA ALA A 101 -4.30 -2.28 -0.56
C ALA A 101 -5.82 -2.32 -0.76
N ASN A 102 -6.32 -1.72 -1.85
CA ASN A 102 -7.73 -1.76 -2.23
C ASN A 102 -8.10 -3.02 -3.05
N GLY A 103 -7.15 -3.93 -3.26
CA GLY A 103 -7.35 -5.20 -3.98
C GLY A 103 -7.11 -5.12 -5.49
N ASP A 104 -6.59 -4.00 -6.00
CA ASP A 104 -6.15 -3.87 -7.39
C ASP A 104 -4.66 -4.20 -7.51
N PHE A 105 -4.39 -5.43 -7.97
CA PHE A 105 -3.04 -5.99 -8.08
C PHE A 105 -2.43 -5.86 -9.49
N ASP A 106 -3.12 -5.20 -10.42
CA ASP A 106 -2.64 -5.05 -11.81
C ASP A 106 -1.52 -4.00 -11.92
N HIS A 107 -1.38 -3.16 -10.89
CA HIS A 107 -0.35 -2.15 -10.84
C HIS A 107 1.03 -2.70 -10.46
N LYS A 108 2.05 -2.18 -11.14
CA LYS A 108 3.46 -2.52 -10.92
C LYS A 108 4.30 -1.26 -10.71
N VAL A 109 5.43 -1.46 -10.05
CA VAL A 109 6.48 -0.44 -9.92
C VAL A 109 7.62 -0.82 -10.87
N ASP A 110 8.09 0.10 -11.69
CA ASP A 110 9.16 -0.12 -12.69
C ASP A 110 10.42 0.74 -12.46
N PHE A 111 10.39 1.60 -11.44
CA PHE A 111 11.51 2.42 -10.97
C PHE A 111 12.05 1.91 -9.62
N MET A 112 13.19 2.42 -9.15
CA MET A 112 13.86 2.00 -7.89
C MET A 112 14.57 0.62 -7.90
N GLY A 113 14.84 0.05 -9.07
CA GLY A 113 15.73 -1.11 -9.22
C GLY A 113 15.28 -2.33 -8.39
N GLU A 114 16.18 -2.90 -7.59
CA GLU A 114 15.89 -4.11 -6.79
C GLU A 114 14.68 -3.96 -5.85
N PHE A 115 14.39 -2.74 -5.39
CA PHE A 115 13.20 -2.50 -4.56
C PHE A 115 11.91 -2.83 -5.32
N SER A 116 11.82 -2.48 -6.61
CA SER A 116 10.60 -2.75 -7.37
C SER A 116 10.41 -4.22 -7.66
N GLU A 117 11.49 -4.96 -7.91
CA GLU A 117 11.46 -6.41 -8.07
C GLU A 117 10.89 -7.09 -6.81
N ALA A 118 11.41 -6.72 -5.64
CA ALA A 118 10.93 -7.25 -4.35
C ALA A 118 9.47 -6.84 -4.06
N PHE A 119 9.13 -5.57 -4.29
CA PHE A 119 7.77 -5.06 -4.09
C PHE A 119 6.75 -5.74 -5.00
N ASN A 120 7.05 -5.87 -6.29
CA ASN A 120 6.17 -6.50 -7.26
C ASN A 120 5.98 -8.00 -6.96
N SER A 121 7.05 -8.70 -6.55
CA SER A 121 6.97 -10.10 -6.11
C SER A 121 6.07 -10.26 -4.88
N MET A 122 6.18 -9.36 -3.89
CA MET A 122 5.27 -9.33 -2.74
C MET A 122 3.81 -9.11 -3.17
N ALA A 123 3.56 -8.17 -4.09
CA ALA A 123 2.22 -7.89 -4.60
C ALA A 123 1.61 -9.10 -5.35
N GLU A 124 2.41 -9.81 -6.14
CA GLU A 124 1.98 -11.03 -6.86
C GLU A 124 1.64 -12.18 -5.92
N GLN A 125 2.44 -12.37 -4.87
CA GLN A 125 2.14 -13.37 -3.84
C GLN A 125 0.85 -13.03 -3.11
N LEU A 126 0.60 -11.76 -2.81
CA LEU A 126 -0.63 -11.31 -2.19
C LEU A 126 -1.86 -11.53 -3.08
N ASP A 127 -1.76 -11.22 -4.38
CA ASP A 127 -2.81 -11.49 -5.38
C ASP A 127 -3.12 -12.99 -5.48
N SER A 128 -2.08 -13.83 -5.55
CA SER A 128 -2.21 -15.28 -5.63
C SER A 128 -2.93 -15.85 -4.39
N ALA A 129 -2.53 -15.41 -3.19
CA ALA A 129 -3.16 -15.81 -1.94
C ALA A 129 -4.61 -15.34 -1.84
N PHE A 130 -4.92 -14.14 -2.34
CA PHE A 130 -6.29 -13.62 -2.38
C PHE A 130 -7.17 -14.47 -3.32
N LYS A 131 -6.69 -14.79 -4.53
CA LYS A 131 -7.38 -15.64 -5.50
C LYS A 131 -7.64 -17.04 -4.97
N GLU A 132 -6.64 -17.66 -4.34
CA GLU A 132 -6.79 -18.99 -3.73
C GLU A 132 -7.84 -18.99 -2.62
N ARG A 133 -7.84 -17.94 -1.78
CA ARG A 133 -8.85 -17.77 -0.73
C ARG A 133 -10.25 -17.63 -1.32
N MET A 134 -10.43 -16.82 -2.36
CA MET A 134 -11.73 -16.65 -3.03
C MET A 134 -12.24 -17.98 -3.60
N HIS A 135 -11.39 -18.71 -4.32
CA HIS A 135 -11.74 -20.02 -4.86
C HIS A 135 -12.13 -21.03 -3.74
N THR A 136 -11.42 -20.99 -2.61
CA THR A 136 -11.76 -21.82 -1.44
C THR A 136 -13.12 -21.45 -0.85
N MET A 137 -13.43 -20.16 -0.75
CA MET A 137 -14.73 -19.68 -0.27
C MET A 137 -15.87 -20.10 -1.20
N GLU A 138 -15.68 -19.98 -2.52
CA GLU A 138 -16.66 -20.44 -3.52
C GLU A 138 -16.94 -21.94 -3.40
N LYS A 139 -15.88 -22.74 -3.26
CA LYS A 139 -16.00 -24.19 -3.07
C LYS A 139 -16.76 -24.52 -1.78
N LEU A 140 -16.43 -23.85 -0.68
CA LEU A 140 -17.13 -24.05 0.60
C LEU A 140 -18.60 -23.66 0.51
N GLN A 141 -18.92 -22.55 -0.16
CA GLN A 141 -20.29 -22.11 -0.37
C GLN A 141 -21.09 -23.12 -1.20
N SER A 142 -20.49 -23.67 -2.26
CA SER A 142 -21.11 -24.75 -3.05
C SER A 142 -21.39 -26.00 -2.19
N GLN A 143 -20.44 -26.40 -1.34
CA GLN A 143 -20.63 -27.53 -0.42
C GLN A 143 -21.75 -27.28 0.60
N VAL A 144 -21.89 -26.06 1.11
CA VAL A 144 -22.99 -25.68 2.02
C VAL A 144 -24.34 -25.80 1.31
N ILE A 145 -24.43 -25.37 0.04
CA ILE A 145 -25.67 -25.48 -0.75
C ILE A 145 -26.04 -26.95 -1.00
N GLU A 146 -25.08 -27.78 -1.39
CA GLU A 146 -25.30 -29.21 -1.61
C GLU A 146 -25.71 -29.93 -0.33
N LEU A 147 -25.08 -29.62 0.81
CA LEU A 147 -25.45 -30.18 2.09
C LEU A 147 -26.89 -29.78 2.48
N ALA A 148 -27.28 -28.54 2.26
CA ALA A 148 -28.65 -28.07 2.51
C ALA A 148 -29.68 -28.82 1.64
N ARG A 149 -29.35 -29.11 0.38
CA ARG A 149 -30.19 -29.93 -0.51
C ARG A 149 -30.32 -31.36 0.00
N ALA A 150 -29.21 -31.98 0.39
CA ALA A 150 -29.20 -33.33 0.93
C ALA A 150 -30.03 -33.46 2.22
N GLN A 151 -29.89 -32.49 3.14
CA GLN A 151 -30.69 -32.44 4.36
C GLN A 151 -32.19 -32.33 4.06
N ARG A 152 -32.59 -31.49 3.10
CA ARG A 152 -34.00 -31.34 2.72
C ARG A 152 -34.58 -32.62 2.12
N ALA A 153 -33.82 -33.28 1.24
CA ALA A 153 -34.23 -34.56 0.67
C ALA A 153 -34.44 -35.62 1.76
N MET A 154 -33.52 -35.70 2.73
CA MET A 154 -33.63 -36.61 3.86
C MET A 154 -34.86 -36.31 4.72
N LEU A 155 -35.18 -35.04 4.98
CA LEU A 155 -36.38 -34.64 5.72
C LEU A 155 -37.66 -35.10 5.02
N ASN A 156 -37.78 -34.86 3.72
CA ASN A 156 -38.94 -35.31 2.94
C ASN A 156 -39.09 -36.84 3.03
N ILE A 157 -38.00 -37.58 2.84
CA ILE A 157 -38.00 -39.05 2.96
C ILE A 157 -38.43 -39.50 4.37
N MET A 158 -37.96 -38.82 5.41
CA MET A 158 -38.36 -39.12 6.80
C MET A 158 -39.85 -38.85 7.06
N GLU A 159 -40.41 -37.82 6.45
CA GLU A 159 -41.86 -37.55 6.49
C GLU A 159 -42.64 -38.66 5.78
N ASP A 160 -42.23 -39.04 4.56
CA ASP A 160 -42.83 -40.14 3.80
C ASP A 160 -42.80 -41.46 4.59
N PHE A 161 -41.67 -41.78 5.23
CA PHE A 161 -41.56 -42.98 6.08
C PHE A 161 -42.48 -42.93 7.31
N LYS A 162 -42.66 -41.76 7.93
CA LYS A 162 -43.59 -41.59 9.06
C LYS A 162 -45.04 -41.82 8.60
N GLU A 163 -45.40 -41.30 7.44
CA GLU A 163 -46.73 -41.52 6.85
C GLU A 163 -46.96 -42.99 6.52
N ALA A 164 -46.02 -43.63 5.80
CA ALA A 164 -46.10 -45.04 5.44
C ALA A 164 -46.21 -45.95 6.67
N LYS A 165 -45.45 -45.66 7.73
CA LYS A 165 -45.54 -46.39 9.01
C LYS A 165 -46.92 -46.22 9.66
N LYS A 166 -47.44 -44.99 9.70
CA LYS A 166 -48.77 -44.70 10.27
C LYS A 166 -49.88 -45.42 9.51
N GLU A 167 -49.80 -45.47 8.18
CA GLU A 167 -50.72 -46.23 7.35
C GLU A 167 -50.64 -47.74 7.63
N ALA A 168 -49.43 -48.29 7.70
CA ALA A 168 -49.22 -49.71 8.00
C ALA A 168 -49.79 -50.09 9.37
N ASP A 169 -49.52 -49.29 10.41
CA ASP A 169 -50.04 -49.50 11.77
C ASP A 169 -51.58 -49.42 11.79
N THR A 170 -52.17 -48.52 11.00
CA THR A 170 -53.64 -48.39 10.87
C THR A 170 -54.25 -49.62 10.21
N LYS A 171 -53.60 -50.19 9.19
CA LYS A 171 -54.05 -51.41 8.49
C LYS A 171 -53.83 -52.69 9.30
N LEU A 172 -52.83 -52.73 10.18
CA LEU A 172 -52.51 -53.90 11.04
C LEU A 172 -53.37 -54.00 12.32
N ARG A 173 -53.88 -52.87 12.84
CA ARG A 173 -54.78 -52.82 14.02
C ARG A 173 -55.99 -53.78 13.96
N PRO A 174 -56.78 -53.86 12.86
CA PRO A 174 -57.91 -54.79 12.80
C PRO A 174 -57.50 -56.28 12.79
N LEU A 175 -56.29 -56.61 12.32
CA LEU A 175 -55.79 -58.00 12.30
C LEU A 175 -55.33 -58.48 13.69
N GLN A 176 -54.76 -57.58 14.50
CA GLN A 176 -54.38 -57.88 15.89
C GLN A 176 -55.60 -58.01 16.82
N ASN A 177 -56.65 -57.20 16.60
CA ASN A 177 -57.89 -57.27 17.39
C ASN A 177 -58.73 -58.54 17.07
N SER A 178 -58.62 -59.09 15.86
CA SER A 178 -59.29 -60.35 15.48
C SER A 178 -58.64 -61.58 16.15
N GLN A 179 -57.32 -61.58 16.38
CA GLN A 179 -56.64 -62.70 17.07
C GLN A 179 -56.86 -62.72 18.59
N ASN A 180 -57.17 -61.59 19.23
CA ASN A 180 -57.45 -61.53 20.67
C ASN A 180 -58.93 -61.79 21.05
N GLY A 181 -59.85 -61.85 20.07
CA GLY A 181 -61.29 -62.09 20.31
C GLY A 181 -61.71 -63.56 20.43
N GLY A 182 -60.78 -64.51 20.28
CA GLY A 182 -61.07 -65.94 20.10
C GLY A 182 -60.85 -66.85 21.32
N LYS A 183 -60.84 -66.34 22.56
CA LYS A 183 -60.86 -67.17 23.78
C LYS A 183 -62.14 -66.94 24.57
N VAL A 184 -63.24 -67.57 24.15
CA VAL A 184 -64.40 -67.82 25.00
C VAL A 184 -64.50 -69.34 25.17
N PHE A 185 -64.10 -69.83 26.33
CA PHE A 185 -64.33 -71.21 26.75
C PHE A 185 -65.78 -71.35 27.24
N PRO A 186 -66.59 -72.29 26.74
CA PRO A 186 -67.80 -72.70 27.42
C PRO A 186 -67.52 -73.85 28.41
N ASN A 187 -68.32 -73.81 29.48
CA ASN A 187 -68.39 -74.68 30.68
C ASN A 187 -68.16 -76.17 30.45
#